data_AF-A0A7C3EZT6-F1
#
_entry.id   AF-A0A7C3EZT6-F1
#
_cell.length_a   1.000
_cell.length_b   1.000
_cell.length_c   1.000
_cell.angle_alpha   90.00
_cell.angle_beta   90.00
_cell.angle_gamma   90.00
#
_symmetry.space_group_name_H-M   'P 1'
#
loop_
_entity.id
_entity.type
_entity.pdbx_description
1 polymer ?
#
loop_
_entity_poly.entity_id
_entity_poly.type
_entity_poly.pdbx_seq_one_letter_code
_entity_poly.pdbx_strand_id
1 'polypeptide(L)'
;MEEFGLGNMDIIQALSPFPGFGATGRICGAVSGGLVALGLYFGSADMTDYSKTGAAISAARKFLPRFEEVLGSLQCAEIQEDAIFGRFMDPRASQENMQAFIDAKGYAKCALPAAIGARLAAEIIIEDMAQQ
;
A
#
# COMPACT_ATOMS: atom_id res chain seq x y z
N MET A 1 8.94 7.91 -0.54
CA MET A 1 8.62 8.81 0.60
C MET A 1 9.83 9.67 0.90
N GLU A 2 10.96 9.08 1.29
CA GLU A 2 12.21 9.82 1.59
C GLU A 2 12.69 10.70 0.42
N GLU A 3 12.67 10.20 -0.82
CA GLU A 3 13.02 10.97 -2.03
C GLU A 3 12.18 12.25 -2.24
N PHE A 4 10.98 12.31 -1.65
CA PHE A 4 10.09 13.48 -1.72
C PHE A 4 10.18 14.35 -0.45
N GLY A 5 11.10 14.05 0.47
CA GLY A 5 11.17 14.68 1.79
C GLY A 5 9.97 14.36 2.69
N LEU A 6 9.27 13.25 2.42
CA LEU A 6 8.05 12.85 3.14
C LEU A 6 8.31 11.68 4.08
N GLY A 7 7.61 11.73 5.21
CA GLY A 7 7.53 10.64 6.18
C GLY A 7 8.74 10.49 7.09
N ASN A 8 8.64 9.54 8.00
CA ASN A 8 9.66 9.22 9.00
C ASN A 8 9.48 7.77 9.51
N MET A 9 10.36 7.32 10.39
CA MET A 9 10.28 5.97 10.97
C MET A 9 9.05 5.74 11.85
N ASP A 10 8.48 6.78 12.46
CA ASP A 10 7.26 6.66 13.26
C ASP A 10 6.08 6.21 12.37
N ILE A 11 5.99 6.73 11.14
CA ILE A 11 4.98 6.32 10.17
C ILE A 11 5.20 4.87 9.73
N ILE A 12 6.45 4.47 9.47
CA ILE A 12 6.77 3.08 9.11
C ILE A 12 6.42 2.12 10.24
N GLN A 13 6.75 2.49 11.48
CA GLN A 13 6.39 1.73 12.68
C GLN A 13 4.87 1.62 12.84
N ALA A 14 4.14 2.72 12.65
CA ALA A 14 2.68 2.76 12.73
C ALA A 14 2.01 1.88 11.65
N LEU A 15 2.66 1.69 10.49
CA LEU A 15 2.19 0.84 9.40
C LEU A 15 2.45 -0.66 9.63
N SER A 16 3.14 -1.06 10.70
CA SER A 16 3.45 -2.48 10.97
C SER A 16 2.25 -3.46 10.99
N PRO A 17 1.03 -3.10 11.44
CA PRO A 17 -0.13 -4.00 11.33
C PRO A 17 -0.83 -3.94 9.97
N PHE A 18 -0.45 -3.07 9.04
CA PHE A 18 -1.20 -2.83 7.81
C PHE A 18 -1.07 -3.91 6.71
N PRO A 19 -0.09 -4.84 6.70
CA PRO A 19 -0.12 -5.98 5.78
C PRO A 19 -1.40 -6.83 5.95
N GLY A 20 -2.32 -6.73 4.98
CA GLY A 20 -3.66 -7.32 5.09
C GLY A 20 -4.41 -6.88 6.35
N PHE A 21 -4.03 -5.72 6.90
CA PHE A 21 -4.41 -5.11 8.19
C PHE A 21 -4.25 -5.95 9.46
N GLY A 22 -3.45 -7.01 9.40
CA GLY A 22 -3.22 -7.89 10.54
C GLY A 22 -3.28 -9.33 10.07
N ALA A 23 -2.79 -9.57 8.85
CA ALA A 23 -2.86 -10.84 8.14
C ALA A 23 -4.29 -11.37 7.86
N THR A 24 -5.32 -10.55 8.00
CA THR A 24 -6.73 -10.97 7.82
C THR A 24 -7.20 -11.07 6.36
N GLY A 25 -6.31 -10.83 5.39
CA GLY A 25 -6.66 -10.89 3.96
C GLY A 25 -7.41 -9.67 3.41
N ARG A 26 -7.66 -8.65 4.24
CA ARG A 26 -8.29 -7.37 3.84
C ARG A 26 -7.34 -6.53 2.96
N ILE A 27 -7.61 -5.22 2.83
CA ILE A 27 -6.83 -4.30 1.99
C ILE A 27 -5.32 -4.53 2.12
N CYS A 28 -4.66 -4.65 0.97
CA CYS A 28 -3.23 -4.89 0.89
C CYS A 28 -2.42 -3.75 1.54
N GLY A 29 -1.38 -4.10 2.30
CA GLY A 29 -0.54 -3.11 2.97
C GLY A 29 0.17 -2.16 1.99
N ALA A 30 0.40 -2.60 0.75
CA ALA A 30 0.94 -1.76 -0.31
C ALA A 30 -0.02 -0.64 -0.73
N VAL A 31 -1.33 -0.90 -0.71
CA VAL A 31 -2.35 0.12 -0.96
C VAL A 31 -2.31 1.16 0.16
N SER A 32 -2.31 0.72 1.42
CA SER A 32 -2.24 1.62 2.56
C SER A 32 -0.96 2.47 2.57
N GLY A 33 0.20 1.88 2.28
CA GLY A 33 1.46 2.61 2.17
C GLY A 33 1.42 3.68 1.06
N GLY A 34 0.86 3.35 -0.10
CA GLY A 34 0.66 4.31 -1.18
C GLY A 34 -0.27 5.46 -0.78
N LEU A 35 -1.41 5.16 -0.15
CA LEU A 35 -2.34 6.16 0.35
C LEU A 35 -1.72 7.08 1.41
N VAL A 36 -0.90 6.54 2.31
CA VAL A 36 -0.15 7.34 3.29
C VAL A 36 0.83 8.28 2.59
N ALA A 37 1.59 7.80 1.61
CA ALA A 37 2.51 8.66 0.86
C ALA A 37 1.78 9.80 0.13
N LEU A 38 0.63 9.51 -0.49
CA LEU A 38 -0.20 10.53 -1.15
C LEU A 38 -0.81 11.51 -0.15
N GLY A 39 -1.27 11.04 1.00
CA GLY A 39 -1.79 11.89 2.08
C GLY A 39 -0.73 12.85 2.62
N LEU A 40 0.51 12.37 2.79
CA LEU A 40 1.64 13.21 3.22
C LEU A 40 2.01 14.29 2.19
N TYR A 41 1.86 14.01 0.90
CA TYR A 41 2.19 14.96 -0.17
C TYR A 41 1.05 15.96 -0.44
N PHE A 42 -0.16 15.47 -0.70
CA PHE A 42 -1.30 16.27 -1.15
C PHE A 42 -2.11 16.87 0.01
N GLY A 43 -2.03 16.26 1.20
CA GLY A 43 -2.80 16.66 2.38
C GLY A 43 -2.24 17.87 3.10
N SER A 44 -2.77 18.10 4.30
CA SER A 44 -2.36 19.20 5.19
C SER A 44 -2.37 18.73 6.63
N ALA A 45 -1.50 19.32 7.46
CA ALA A 45 -1.55 19.17 8.91
C ALA A 45 -2.72 19.97 9.53
N ASP A 46 -3.22 20.99 8.82
CA ASP A 46 -4.47 21.65 9.17
C ASP A 46 -5.65 20.79 8.71
N MET A 47 -6.27 20.10 9.67
CA MET A 47 -7.42 19.23 9.42
C MET A 47 -8.68 19.98 8.95
N THR A 48 -8.68 21.32 9.01
CA THR A 48 -9.76 22.16 8.48
C THR A 48 -9.52 22.61 7.03
N ASP A 49 -8.33 22.34 6.48
CA ASP A 49 -8.06 22.53 5.06
C ASP A 49 -8.71 21.41 4.22
N TYR A 50 -10.01 21.58 3.98
CA TYR A 50 -10.80 20.65 3.18
C TYR A 50 -10.38 20.62 1.71
N SER A 51 -9.70 21.67 1.21
CA SER A 51 -9.17 21.68 -0.16
C SER A 51 -8.03 20.66 -0.30
N LYS A 52 -7.07 20.68 0.64
CA LYS A 52 -5.97 19.70 0.69
C LYS A 52 -6.48 18.29 0.97
N THR A 53 -7.48 18.15 1.84
CA THR A 53 -8.15 16.84 2.03
C THR A 53 -8.77 16.34 0.72
N GLY A 54 -9.45 17.21 -0.03
CA GLY A 54 -10.02 16.90 -1.34
C GLY A 54 -8.97 16.52 -2.40
N ALA A 55 -7.81 17.18 -2.38
CA ALA A 55 -6.67 16.86 -3.25
C ALA A 55 -6.12 15.45 -2.96
N ALA A 56 -5.91 15.12 -1.69
CA ALA A 56 -5.45 13.79 -1.28
C ALA A 56 -6.45 12.69 -1.66
N ILE A 57 -7.76 12.93 -1.49
CA ILE A 57 -8.81 11.99 -1.94
C ILE A 57 -8.77 11.84 -3.46
N SER A 58 -8.59 12.93 -4.21
CA SER A 58 -8.50 12.87 -5.67
C SER A 58 -7.27 12.09 -6.14
N ALA A 59 -6.13 12.23 -5.47
CA ALA A 59 -4.94 11.43 -5.71
C ALA A 59 -5.18 9.94 -5.40
N ALA A 60 -5.84 9.62 -4.29
CA ALA A 60 -6.24 8.25 -3.96
C ALA A 60 -7.15 7.63 -5.03
N ARG A 61 -8.11 8.41 -5.57
CA ARG A 61 -9.00 7.98 -6.65
C ARG A 61 -8.29 7.73 -7.98
N LYS A 62 -7.10 8.31 -8.20
CA LYS A 62 -6.21 7.97 -9.32
C LYS A 62 -5.38 6.72 -9.00
N PHE A 63 -4.89 6.60 -7.77
CA PHE A 63 -4.01 5.52 -7.33
C PHE A 63 -4.68 4.16 -7.29
N LEU A 64 -5.86 4.06 -6.65
CA LEU A 64 -6.52 2.77 -6.42
C LEU A 64 -6.81 2.02 -7.72
N PRO A 65 -7.40 2.63 -8.77
CA PRO A 65 -7.63 1.92 -10.04
C PRO A 65 -6.33 1.52 -10.73
N ARG A 66 -5.28 2.36 -10.70
CA ARG A 66 -3.97 2.01 -11.28
C ARG A 66 -3.31 0.84 -10.54
N PHE A 67 -3.49 0.74 -9.23
CA PHE A 67 -3.00 -0.39 -8.45
C PHE A 67 -3.76 -1.67 -8.77
N GLU A 68 -5.08 -1.59 -8.81
CA GLU A 68 -5.97 -2.70 -9.15
C GLU A 68 -5.75 -3.20 -10.59
N GLU A 69 -5.48 -2.30 -11.55
CA GLU A 69 -5.13 -2.66 -12.93
C GLU A 69 -3.87 -3.53 -13.00
N VAL A 70 -2.88 -3.27 -12.14
CA VAL A 70 -1.61 -4.00 -12.15
C VAL A 70 -1.70 -5.33 -11.39
N LEU A 71 -2.44 -5.40 -10.29
CA LEU A 71 -2.48 -6.58 -9.41
C LEU A 71 -3.82 -7.33 -9.39
N GLY A 72 -4.82 -6.86 -10.12
CA GLY A 72 -6.14 -7.48 -10.24
C GLY A 72 -7.08 -7.24 -9.06
N SER A 73 -6.59 -6.79 -7.91
CA SER A 73 -7.40 -6.50 -6.73
C SER A 73 -6.72 -5.49 -5.78
N LEU A 74 -7.50 -4.96 -4.85
CA LEU A 74 -7.03 -4.21 -3.68
C LEU A 74 -6.95 -5.07 -2.40
N GLN A 75 -7.58 -6.25 -2.40
CA GLN A 75 -7.63 -7.17 -1.25
C GLN A 75 -6.40 -8.07 -1.21
N CYS A 76 -5.77 -8.18 -0.04
CA CYS A 76 -4.55 -8.96 0.13
C CYS A 76 -4.77 -10.44 -0.12
N ALA A 77 -5.92 -11.00 0.27
CA ALA A 77 -6.25 -12.39 0.02
C ALA A 77 -6.31 -12.71 -1.47
N GLU A 78 -7.04 -11.89 -2.23
CA GLU A 78 -7.20 -12.04 -3.68
C GLU A 78 -5.84 -11.85 -4.39
N ILE A 79 -5.06 -10.83 -4.03
CA ILE A 79 -3.70 -10.66 -4.59
C ILE A 79 -2.80 -11.86 -4.28
N GLN A 80 -2.87 -12.41 -3.06
CA GLN A 80 -2.11 -13.61 -2.70
C GLN A 80 -2.51 -14.82 -3.56
N GLU A 81 -3.81 -15.00 -3.75
CA GLU A 81 -4.36 -16.10 -4.54
C GLU A 81 -4.03 -15.95 -6.02
N ASP A 82 -4.36 -14.82 -6.63
CA ASP A 82 -4.35 -14.66 -8.08
C ASP A 82 -2.99 -14.24 -8.64
N ALA A 83 -2.17 -13.51 -7.86
CA ALA A 83 -0.96 -12.88 -8.38
C ALA A 83 0.35 -13.38 -7.76
N ILE A 84 0.34 -13.92 -6.52
CA ILE A 84 1.60 -14.11 -5.75
C ILE A 84 1.89 -15.57 -5.40
N PHE A 85 0.93 -16.30 -4.83
CA PHE A 85 1.13 -17.63 -4.25
C PHE A 85 0.25 -18.72 -4.86
N GLY A 86 -0.84 -18.38 -5.56
CA GLY A 86 -1.83 -19.37 -6.02
C GLY A 86 -2.81 -19.81 -4.93
N ARG A 87 -2.75 -19.18 -3.75
CA ARG A 87 -3.69 -19.33 -2.63
C ARG A 87 -3.50 -18.22 -1.61
N PHE A 88 -4.54 -17.90 -0.84
CA PHE A 88 -4.39 -17.09 0.36
C PHE A 88 -3.77 -17.90 1.52
N MET A 89 -2.82 -17.29 2.23
CA MET A 89 -2.26 -17.82 3.48
C MET A 89 -2.28 -16.72 4.54
N ASP A 90 -3.04 -16.92 5.61
CA ASP A 90 -2.96 -16.11 6.83
C ASP A 90 -1.85 -16.66 7.74
N PRO A 91 -0.66 -16.03 7.83
CA PRO A 91 0.47 -16.55 8.61
C PRO A 91 0.22 -16.47 10.13
N ARG A 92 -0.86 -15.83 10.58
CA ARG A 92 -1.23 -15.71 12.00
C ARG A 92 -2.30 -16.73 12.41
N ALA A 93 -2.95 -17.41 11.47
CA ALA A 93 -3.97 -18.40 11.78
C ALA A 93 -3.40 -19.69 12.41
N SER A 94 -2.20 -20.11 12.02
CA SER A 94 -1.54 -21.32 12.56
C SER A 94 -0.04 -21.33 12.28
N GLN A 95 0.70 -22.20 12.99
CA GLN A 95 2.12 -22.46 12.70
C GLN A 95 2.33 -23.06 11.31
N GLU A 96 1.39 -23.91 10.85
CA GLU A 96 1.42 -24.51 9.51
C GLU A 96 1.31 -23.42 8.43
N ASN A 97 0.39 -22.47 8.59
CA ASN A 97 0.27 -21.36 7.65
C ASN A 97 1.50 -20.45 7.66
N MET A 98 2.08 -20.17 8.84
CA MET A 98 3.33 -19.42 8.94
C MET A 98 4.45 -20.13 8.18
N GLN A 99 4.60 -21.44 8.39
CA GLN A 99 5.63 -22.22 7.69
C GLN A 99 5.41 -22.20 6.18
N ALA A 100 4.17 -22.38 5.73
CA ALA A 100 3.85 -22.32 4.30
C ALA A 100 4.13 -20.94 3.68
N PHE A 101 3.86 -19.85 4.43
CA PHE A 101 4.22 -18.50 4.00
C PHE A 101 5.74 -18.34 3.86
N ILE A 102 6.53 -18.86 4.82
CA ILE A 102 7.99 -18.82 4.77
C ILE A 102 8.52 -19.63 3.57
N ASP A 103 8.04 -20.86 3.39
CA ASP A 103 8.45 -21.76 2.30
C ASP A 103 8.13 -21.17 0.92
N ALA A 104 7.00 -20.46 0.82
CA ALA A 104 6.59 -19.72 -0.38
C ALA A 104 7.40 -18.42 -0.60
N LYS A 105 8.40 -18.12 0.25
CA LYS A 105 9.20 -16.89 0.27
C LYS A 105 8.34 -15.63 0.46
N GLY A 106 7.38 -15.71 1.36
CA GLY A 106 6.33 -14.70 1.52
C GLY A 106 6.82 -13.28 1.71
N TYR A 107 7.83 -13.04 2.55
CA TYR A 107 8.40 -11.70 2.75
C TYR A 107 8.95 -11.09 1.47
N ALA A 108 9.71 -11.86 0.69
CA ALA A 108 10.29 -11.39 -0.56
C ALA A 108 9.21 -11.19 -1.64
N LYS A 109 8.25 -12.10 -1.74
CA LYS A 109 7.18 -12.01 -2.73
C LYS A 109 6.18 -10.88 -2.43
N CYS A 110 5.83 -10.66 -1.17
CA CYS A 110 4.98 -9.54 -0.75
C CYS A 110 5.66 -8.16 -0.90
N ALA A 111 6.99 -8.11 -1.04
CA ALA A 111 7.71 -6.88 -1.38
C ALA A 111 7.37 -6.37 -2.79
N LEU A 112 6.94 -7.25 -3.71
CA LEU A 112 6.57 -6.86 -5.07
C LEU A 112 5.34 -5.93 -5.09
N PRO A 113 4.19 -6.27 -4.47
CA PRO A 113 3.08 -5.33 -4.32
C PRO A 113 3.49 -4.01 -3.66
N ALA A 114 4.35 -4.04 -2.64
CA ALA A 114 4.83 -2.83 -1.98
C ALA A 114 5.63 -1.92 -2.94
N ALA A 115 6.53 -2.50 -3.76
CA ALA A 115 7.27 -1.77 -4.77
C ALA A 115 6.34 -1.17 -5.84
N ILE A 116 5.32 -1.91 -6.28
CA ILE A 116 4.31 -1.42 -7.22
C ILE A 116 3.53 -0.25 -6.63
N GLY A 117 3.03 -0.38 -5.39
CA GLY A 117 2.33 0.70 -4.70
C GLY A 117 3.19 1.95 -4.53
N ALA A 118 4.47 1.78 -4.16
CA ALA A 118 5.42 2.88 -4.04
C ALA A 118 5.65 3.58 -5.39
N ARG A 119 5.88 2.83 -6.46
CA ARG A 119 6.06 3.36 -7.81
C ARG A 119 4.84 4.16 -8.27
N LEU A 120 3.64 3.59 -8.17
CA LEU A 120 2.41 4.24 -8.64
C LEU A 120 2.09 5.51 -7.85
N ALA A 121 2.31 5.51 -6.52
CA ALA A 121 2.15 6.71 -5.72
C ALA A 121 3.19 7.79 -6.10
N ALA A 122 4.44 7.40 -6.33
CA ALA A 122 5.50 8.31 -6.79
C ALA A 122 5.18 8.91 -8.17
N GLU A 123 4.68 8.12 -9.11
CA GLU A 123 4.26 8.61 -10.43
C GLU A 123 3.19 9.70 -10.32
N ILE A 124 2.17 9.50 -9.48
CA ILE A 124 1.11 10.51 -9.27
C ILE A 124 1.67 11.80 -8.66
N ILE A 125 2.62 11.68 -7.73
CA ILE A 125 3.31 12.84 -7.13
C ILE A 125 4.13 13.58 -8.19
N ILE A 126 4.91 12.87 -9.00
CA ILE A 126 5.74 13.46 -10.06
C ILE A 126 4.88 14.12 -11.14
N GLU A 127 3.76 13.49 -11.53
CA GLU A 127 2.77 14.06 -12.45
C GLU A 127 2.23 15.40 -11.94
N ASP A 128 1.95 15.52 -10.64
CA ASP A 128 1.48 16.75 -10.02
C ASP A 128 2.58 17.83 -9.97
N MET A 129 3.79 17.45 -9.56
CA MET A 129 4.95 18.35 -9.55
C MET A 129 5.25 18.96 -10.92
N ALA A 130 5.02 18.22 -12.00
CA ALA A 130 5.23 18.70 -13.37
C ALA A 130 4.12 19.67 -13.85
N GLN A 131 2.99 19.74 -13.14
CA GLN A 131 1.86 20.62 -13.47
C GLN A 131 1.86 21.93 -12.66
N GLN A 132 2.72 22.04 -11.65
CA GLN A 132 2.94 23.25 -10.84
C GLN A 132 4.02 24.14 -11.48
#